data_AF-A0A6L2NMR1-F1
#
_entry.id   AF-A0A6L2NMR1-F1
#
_cell.length_a   1.000
_cell.length_b   1.000
_cell.length_c   1.000
_cell.angle_alpha   90.00
_cell.angle_beta   90.00
_cell.angle_gamma   90.00
#
_symmetry.space_group_name_H-M   'P 1'
#
loop_
_entity.id
_entity.type
_entity.pdbx_description
1 polymer ?
#
loop_
_entity_poly.entity_id
_entity_poly.type
_entity_poly.pdbx_seq_one_letter_code
_entity_poly.pdbx_strand_id
1 'polypeptide(L)'
;MSERKHAQLRNKSWKPIKLSNGEILDVHRERPEGNLKQLKTMKVDEQKLKGIPVVHDFPSVFPKDLSGLPPSHEVEFHIDLIPEAMPVAKSSHQLAPTELQELSNQLKEL
;
A
#
# COMPACT_ATOMS: atom_id res chain seq x y z
N MET A 1 -14.06 -44.47 -14.77
CA MET A 1 -13.71 -43.17 -15.38
C MET A 1 -14.14 -42.07 -14.44
N SER A 2 -13.24 -41.13 -14.21
CA SER A 2 -13.23 -40.16 -13.11
C SER A 2 -13.93 -38.87 -13.52
N GLU A 3 -14.80 -38.32 -12.69
CA GLU A 3 -15.05 -36.88 -12.69
C GLU A 3 -15.23 -36.39 -11.26
N ARG A 4 -14.21 -35.68 -10.78
CA ARG A 4 -14.11 -35.14 -9.42
C ARG A 4 -14.98 -33.89 -9.33
N LYS A 5 -15.80 -33.86 -8.29
CA LYS A 5 -16.59 -32.72 -7.78
C LYS A 5 -15.72 -31.48 -7.60
N HIS A 6 -16.31 -30.29 -7.56
CA HIS A 6 -16.03 -29.32 -6.49
C HIS A 6 -17.09 -28.20 -6.50
N ALA A 7 -18.04 -28.26 -5.55
CA ALA A 7 -18.78 -27.09 -5.11
C ALA A 7 -17.83 -26.26 -4.23
N GLN A 8 -17.56 -25.01 -4.61
CA GLN A 8 -16.80 -24.07 -3.78
C GLN A 8 -17.71 -22.91 -3.40
N LEU A 9 -17.96 -22.80 -2.10
CA LEU A 9 -18.77 -21.79 -1.42
C LEU A 9 -18.40 -20.37 -1.86
N ARG A 10 -19.34 -19.63 -2.49
CA ARG A 10 -19.20 -18.21 -2.85
C ARG A 10 -19.29 -17.31 -1.61
N ASN A 11 -18.30 -17.42 -0.72
CA ASN A 11 -18.19 -16.55 0.44
C ASN A 11 -17.06 -15.54 0.22
N LYS A 12 -17.28 -14.54 -0.63
CA LYS A 12 -16.58 -13.23 -0.56
C LYS A 12 -17.52 -12.15 -1.10
N SER A 13 -18.06 -11.33 -0.20
CA SER A 13 -18.89 -10.15 -0.49
C SER A 13 -18.08 -9.08 -1.24
N TRP A 14 -17.82 -9.28 -2.52
CA TRP A 14 -17.33 -8.22 -3.39
C TRP A 14 -18.53 -7.50 -3.99
N LYS A 15 -18.60 -6.19 -3.79
CA LYS A 15 -19.59 -5.37 -4.49
C LYS A 15 -19.06 -5.03 -5.88
N PRO A 16 -19.82 -5.28 -6.95
CA PRO A 16 -19.42 -4.91 -8.30
C PRO A 16 -19.25 -3.39 -8.40
N ILE A 17 -18.17 -2.94 -9.05
CA ILE A 17 -17.90 -1.52 -9.26
C ILE A 17 -18.54 -1.12 -10.60
N LYS A 18 -19.49 -0.18 -10.56
CA LYS A 18 -20.09 0.41 -11.76
C LYS A 18 -19.23 1.58 -12.23
N LEU A 19 -18.82 1.55 -13.50
CA LEU A 19 -18.15 2.64 -14.16
C LEU A 19 -19.14 3.70 -14.65
N SER A 20 -18.65 4.90 -14.95
CA SER A 20 -19.44 6.03 -15.45
C SER A 20 -20.06 5.78 -16.84
N ASN A 21 -19.48 4.86 -17.62
CA ASN A 21 -20.01 4.40 -18.90
C ASN A 21 -21.05 3.27 -18.78
N GLY A 22 -21.40 2.86 -17.55
CA GLY A 22 -22.40 1.81 -17.29
C GLY A 22 -21.85 0.38 -17.28
N GLU A 23 -20.56 0.18 -17.56
CA GLU A 23 -19.92 -1.13 -17.51
C GLU A 23 -19.68 -1.57 -16.04
N ILE A 24 -19.72 -2.89 -15.81
CA ILE A 24 -19.45 -3.49 -14.50
C ILE A 24 -18.08 -4.16 -14.56
N LEU A 25 -17.17 -3.74 -13.68
CA LEU A 25 -15.86 -4.36 -13.51
C LEU A 25 -15.93 -5.44 -12.43
N ASP A 26 -15.75 -6.69 -12.86
CA ASP A 26 -15.55 -7.82 -11.96
C ASP A 26 -14.07 -7.92 -11.61
N VAL A 27 -13.73 -7.54 -10.37
CA VAL A 27 -12.36 -7.58 -9.87
C VAL A 27 -12.07 -8.95 -9.26
N HIS A 28 -11.36 -9.79 -10.02
CA HIS A 28 -10.84 -11.04 -9.50
C HIS A 28 -9.58 -10.78 -8.66
N ARG A 29 -9.75 -10.66 -7.33
CA ARG A 29 -8.58 -10.62 -6.42
C ARG A 29 -8.04 -12.03 -6.24
N GLU A 30 -6.96 -12.37 -6.95
CA GLU A 30 -6.10 -13.46 -6.52
C GLU A 30 -5.40 -13.07 -5.23
N ARG A 31 -5.55 -13.91 -4.20
CA ARG A 31 -4.76 -13.77 -2.97
C ARG A 31 -3.41 -14.40 -3.28
N PRO A 32 -2.29 -13.65 -3.30
CA PRO A 32 -0.99 -14.28 -3.42
C PRO A 32 -0.80 -15.20 -2.21
N GLU A 33 -0.70 -16.50 -2.46
CA GLU A 33 -0.33 -17.48 -1.45
C GLU A 33 1.19 -17.38 -1.22
N GLY A 34 1.59 -16.26 -0.61
CA GLY A 34 2.97 -15.93 -0.31
C GLY A 34 3.13 -15.58 1.16
N ASN A 35 4.20 -16.08 1.77
CA ASN A 35 4.56 -15.78 3.15
C ASN A 35 4.82 -14.26 3.29
N LEU A 36 4.03 -13.57 4.12
CA LEU A 36 4.10 -12.12 4.41
C LEU A 36 5.50 -11.61 4.79
N LYS A 37 6.46 -12.49 5.09
CA LYS A 37 7.87 -12.15 5.38
C LYS A 37 8.66 -11.73 4.14
N GLN A 38 8.16 -11.94 2.92
CA GLN A 38 8.82 -11.51 1.67
C GLN A 38 8.60 -10.03 1.31
N LEU A 39 7.85 -9.27 2.12
CA LEU A 39 7.80 -7.81 1.99
C LEU A 39 9.06 -7.13 2.55
N LYS A 40 10.02 -7.87 3.11
CA LYS A 40 11.39 -7.38 3.25
C LYS A 40 12.06 -7.42 1.89
N THR A 41 12.01 -6.29 1.19
CA THR A 41 12.72 -6.04 -0.07
C THR A 41 12.43 -7.09 -1.14
N MET A 42 11.34 -6.92 -1.90
CA MET A 42 11.40 -7.38 -3.29
C MET A 42 12.55 -6.58 -3.90
N LYS A 43 13.73 -7.20 -4.06
CA LYS A 43 14.78 -6.67 -4.92
C LYS A 43 14.16 -6.72 -6.32
N VAL A 44 13.47 -5.66 -6.68
CA VAL A 44 12.93 -5.53 -8.02
C VAL A 44 14.16 -5.42 -8.90
N ASP A 45 14.37 -6.45 -9.69
CA ASP A 45 15.45 -6.48 -10.66
C ASP A 45 15.32 -5.22 -11.52
N GLU A 46 16.32 -4.33 -11.47
CA GLU A 46 16.31 -3.07 -12.20
C GLU A 46 16.03 -3.29 -13.69
N GLN A 47 16.41 -4.45 -14.21
CA GLN A 47 16.16 -4.84 -15.59
C GLN A 47 14.66 -4.99 -15.90
N LYS A 48 13.86 -5.49 -14.94
CA LYS A 48 12.40 -5.61 -15.09
C LYS A 48 11.69 -4.26 -14.98
N LEU A 49 12.25 -3.36 -14.16
CA LEU A 49 11.69 -2.04 -13.88
C LEU A 49 11.94 -1.06 -15.03
N LYS A 50 13.12 -1.13 -15.66
CA LYS A 50 13.46 -0.38 -16.88
C LYS A 50 12.57 -0.71 -18.09
N GLY A 51 11.97 -1.90 -18.10
CA GLY A 51 11.03 -2.31 -19.14
C GLY A 51 9.64 -1.68 -19.02
N ILE A 52 9.35 -0.96 -17.93
CA ILE A 52 8.10 -0.22 -17.75
C ILE A 52 8.32 1.19 -18.29
N PRO A 53 7.64 1.61 -19.37
CA PRO A 53 7.86 2.91 -20.00
C PRO A 53 7.77 4.08 -19.01
N VAL A 54 6.79 4.02 -18.11
CA VAL A 54 6.57 5.06 -17.08
C VAL A 54 7.75 5.20 -16.11
N VAL A 55 8.43 4.11 -15.75
CA VAL A 55 9.60 4.18 -14.83
C VAL A 55 10.83 4.69 -15.58
N HIS A 56 10.98 4.28 -16.84
CA HIS A 56 12.06 4.73 -17.71
C HIS A 56 11.97 6.24 -18.00
N ASP A 57 10.77 6.74 -18.26
CA ASP A 57 10.54 8.13 -18.65
C ASP A 57 10.60 9.11 -17.46
N PHE A 58 10.48 8.60 -16.23
CA PHE A 58 10.49 9.40 -14.99
C PHE A 58 11.45 8.85 -13.92
N PRO A 59 12.77 8.80 -14.20
CA PRO A 59 13.75 8.19 -13.29
C PRO A 59 13.93 8.97 -11.98
N SER A 60 13.60 10.27 -11.95
CA SER A 60 13.66 11.11 -10.75
C SER A 60 12.48 10.91 -9.80
N VAL A 61 11.34 10.42 -10.31
CA VAL A 61 10.12 10.18 -9.52
C VAL A 61 10.18 8.82 -8.81
N PHE A 62 10.98 7.89 -9.35
CA PHE A 62 11.18 6.55 -8.79
C PHE A 62 12.65 6.29 -8.41
N PRO A 63 13.22 7.06 -7.45
CA PRO A 63 14.59 6.84 -7.02
C PRO A 63 14.71 5.49 -6.30
N LYS A 64 15.90 4.88 -6.40
CA LYS A 64 16.20 3.58 -5.77
C LYS A 64 16.20 3.64 -4.24
N ASP A 65 16.39 4.84 -3.70
CA ASP A 65 16.33 5.14 -2.28
C ASP A 65 15.23 6.18 -2.03
N LEU A 66 14.31 5.87 -1.12
CA LEU A 66 13.18 6.72 -0.73
C LEU A 66 13.41 7.38 0.63
N SER A 67 14.63 7.32 1.17
CA SER A 67 15.02 7.84 2.49
C SER A 67 14.98 9.37 2.64
N GLY A 68 14.48 10.11 1.64
CA GLY A 68 14.40 11.56 1.68
C GLY A 68 13.06 12.06 2.22
N LEU A 69 13.10 13.04 3.12
CA LEU A 69 11.94 13.90 3.37
C LEU A 69 11.47 14.52 2.03
N PRO A 70 10.16 14.71 1.85
CA PRO A 70 9.68 15.43 0.67
C PRO A 70 10.39 16.79 0.60
N PRO A 71 10.71 17.29 -0.60
CA PRO A 71 11.30 18.62 -0.76
C PRO A 71 10.49 19.64 0.02
N SER A 72 11.14 20.67 0.58
CA SER A 72 10.41 21.76 1.23
C SER A 72 9.41 22.34 0.24
N HIS A 73 8.12 22.14 0.49
CA HIS A 73 7.08 22.71 -0.34
C HIS A 73 7.10 24.22 -0.16
N GLU A 74 6.97 24.96 -1.26
CA GLU A 74 6.87 26.43 -1.23
C GLU A 74 5.55 26.91 -0.60
N VAL A 75 4.59 25.99 -0.44
CA VAL A 75 3.28 26.24 0.15
C VAL A 75 3.20 25.67 1.55
N GLU A 76 2.80 26.50 2.50
CA GLU A 76 2.47 26.09 3.87
C GLU A 76 1.10 25.40 3.89
N PHE A 77 1.04 24.19 4.45
CA PHE A 77 -0.22 23.47 4.60
C PHE A 77 -0.90 23.91 5.90
N HIS A 78 -2.07 24.53 5.78
CA HIS A 78 -2.92 24.84 6.91
C HIS A 78 -3.92 23.70 7.15
N ILE A 79 -4.10 23.30 8.43
CA ILE A 79 -5.13 22.33 8.81
C ILE A 79 -6.29 23.11 9.41
N ASP A 80 -7.32 23.34 8.59
CA ASP A 80 -8.54 23.99 9.05
C ASP A 80 -9.33 23.04 9.94
N LEU A 81 -9.57 23.46 11.19
CA LEU A 81 -10.46 22.75 12.09
C LEU A 81 -11.89 23.23 11.86
N ILE A 82 -12.83 22.28 11.83
CA ILE A 82 -14.24 22.65 11.99
C ILE A 82 -14.42 23.29 13.39
N PRO A 83 -15.25 24.34 13.55
CA PRO A 83 -15.31 25.14 14.79
C PRO A 83 -15.55 24.37 16.10
N GLU A 84 -16.10 23.16 16.01
CA GLU A 84 -16.42 22.30 17.15
C GLU A 84 -15.47 21.09 17.28
N ALA A 85 -14.41 21.01 16.48
CA ALA A 85 -13.45 19.91 16.56
C ALA A 85 -12.66 20.00 17.87
N MET A 86 -12.79 18.96 18.70
CA MET A 86 -11.95 18.77 19.86
C MET A 86 -10.71 17.93 19.52
N PRO A 87 -9.54 18.22 20.13
CA PRO A 87 -8.37 17.36 19.99
C PRO A 87 -8.67 15.92 20.42
N VAL A 88 -8.21 14.97 19.62
CA VAL A 88 -8.38 13.54 19.91
C VAL A 88 -7.15 13.02 20.64
N ALA A 89 -7.30 12.70 21.92
CA ALA A 89 -6.31 11.95 22.68
C ALA A 89 -6.70 10.46 22.71
N LYS A 90 -5.78 9.57 22.32
CA LYS A 90 -5.91 8.11 22.47
C LYS A 90 -4.71 7.59 23.25
N SER A 91 -4.92 6.52 24.02
CA SER A 91 -3.81 5.80 24.64
C SER A 91 -2.88 5.22 23.58
N SER A 92 -1.57 5.20 23.86
CA SER A 92 -0.61 4.52 22.98
C SER A 92 -1.02 3.06 22.76
N HIS A 93 -0.90 2.60 21.52
CA HIS A 93 -1.02 1.19 21.21
C HIS A 93 0.12 0.42 21.87
N GLN A 94 -0.16 -0.80 22.33
CA GLN A 94 0.87 -1.72 22.81
C GLN A 94 1.43 -2.46 21.61
N LEU A 95 2.74 -2.35 21.43
CA LEU A 95 3.50 -3.01 20.37
C LEU A 95 4.50 -3.99 20.98
N ALA A 96 4.81 -5.07 20.28
CA ALA A 96 5.85 -6.00 20.73
C ALA A 96 7.23 -5.30 20.72
N PRO A 97 8.21 -5.74 21.52
CA PRO A 97 9.54 -5.11 21.56
C PRO A 97 10.22 -4.98 20.18
N THR A 98 10.05 -5.98 19.32
CA THR A 98 10.59 -5.96 17.96
C THR A 98 9.93 -4.90 17.06
N GLU A 99 8.63 -4.66 17.23
CA GLU A 99 7.89 -3.65 16.48
C GLU A 99 8.27 -2.25 16.96
N LEU A 100 8.46 -2.05 18.28
CA LEU A 100 8.97 -0.80 18.84
C LEU A 100 10.39 -0.47 18.36
N GLN A 101 11.26 -1.47 18.27
CA GLN A 101 12.61 -1.31 17.74
C GLN A 101 12.58 -0.86 16.27
N GLU A 102 11.75 -1.49 15.45
CA GLU A 102 11.57 -1.13 14.04
C GLU A 102 11.03 0.30 13.89
N LEU A 103 9.96 0.62 14.63
CA LEU A 103 9.38 1.96 14.62
C LEU A 103 10.37 3.03 15.08
N SER A 104 11.19 2.73 16.11
CA SER A 104 12.25 3.63 16.54
C SER A 104 13.32 3.85 15.47
N ASN A 105 13.67 2.83 14.70
CA ASN A 105 14.64 2.97 13.61
C ASN A 105 14.08 3.86 12.51
N GLN A 106 12.82 3.66 12.10
CA GLN A 106 12.17 4.48 11.07
C GLN A 106 12.06 5.95 11.50
N LEU A 107 11.74 6.22 12.77
CA LEU A 107 11.68 7.59 13.29
C LEU A 107 13.04 8.30 13.34
N LYS A 108 14.16 7.57 13.34
CA LYS A 108 15.51 8.16 13.28
C LYS A 108 15.93 8.52 11.85
N GLU A 109 15.25 7.97 10.85
CA GLU A 109 15.50 8.24 9.43
C GLU A 109 14.70 9.45 8.91
N LEU A 110 13.74 9.96 9.70
CA LEU A 110 13.02 11.22 9.46
C LEU A 110 13.88 12.42 9.87
#